data_AF-A0A0Q7SY24-F1
#
_entry.id   AF-A0A0Q7SY24-F1
#
_cell.length_a   1.000
_cell.length_b   1.000
_cell.length_c   1.000
_cell.angle_alpha   90.00
_cell.angle_beta   90.00
_cell.angle_gamma   90.00
#
_symmetry.space_group_name_H-M   'P 1'
#
loop_
_entity.id
_entity.type
_entity.pdbx_description
1 polymer ?
#
loop_
_entity_poly.entity_id
_entity_poly.type
_entity_poly.pdbx_seq_one_letter_code
_entity_poly.pdbx_strand_id
1 'polypeptide(L)'
;MTIENVGEVETKVTEIRATTSVHPASTASAPVRGPLDLIAEQWPVLAFAACAVMLGAAHAFETFGKLAPCLLCLKQREVYWVTGTVALVAVAASRTPWADRARRPLILLLAIGFLFGAGVATYHAGAEWKWWPGPAACAAGGAASASDLVAMLKGAKIAAPSCDKAVWVFLGLSMAGWNAVISLGLAIASAFAALRAPVSPRAA
;
A
#
# COMPACT_ATOMS: atom_id res chain seq x y z
N MET A 1 -14.78 -2.81 -82.19
CA MET A 1 -14.94 -2.86 -80.72
C MET A 1 -13.55 -2.61 -80.16
N THR A 2 -13.27 -1.33 -79.90
CA THR A 2 -11.96 -0.69 -79.98
C THR A 2 -11.15 -0.80 -78.69
N ILE A 3 -9.84 -0.74 -78.88
CA ILE A 3 -8.73 -0.97 -77.94
C ILE A 3 -8.61 0.12 -76.83
N GLU A 4 -9.55 1.06 -76.76
CA GLU A 4 -9.59 2.15 -75.76
C GLU A 4 -9.80 1.68 -74.31
N ASN A 5 -10.47 0.54 -74.10
CA ASN A 5 -10.80 0.07 -72.75
C ASN A 5 -9.63 -0.55 -71.97
N VAL A 6 -8.51 -0.88 -72.63
CA VAL A 6 -7.37 -1.52 -71.94
C VAL A 6 -6.55 -0.50 -71.16
N GLY A 7 -6.33 0.69 -71.72
CA GLY A 7 -5.52 1.74 -71.08
C GLY A 7 -6.18 2.35 -69.84
N GLU A 8 -7.51 2.47 -69.82
CA GLU A 8 -8.27 3.00 -68.67
C GLU A 8 -8.37 1.99 -67.51
N VAL A 9 -8.37 0.70 -67.83
CA VAL A 9 -8.34 -0.36 -66.80
C VAL A 9 -6.96 -0.41 -66.14
N GLU A 10 -5.88 -0.21 -66.90
CA GLU A 10 -4.51 -0.28 -66.40
C GLU A 10 -4.15 0.91 -65.50
N THR A 11 -4.62 2.13 -65.83
CA THR A 11 -4.47 3.30 -64.97
C THR A 11 -5.24 3.15 -63.66
N LYS A 12 -6.48 2.64 -63.71
CA LYS A 12 -7.31 2.42 -62.50
C LYS A 12 -6.73 1.35 -61.58
N VAL A 13 -6.17 0.28 -62.12
CA VAL A 13 -5.49 -0.78 -61.34
C VAL A 13 -4.21 -0.25 -60.68
N THR A 14 -3.49 0.66 -61.35
CA THR A 14 -2.27 1.27 -60.80
C THR A 14 -2.59 2.24 -59.64
N GLU A 15 -3.69 3.00 -59.75
CA GLU A 15 -4.14 3.94 -58.73
C GLU A 15 -4.69 3.24 -57.46
N ILE A 16 -5.39 2.11 -57.62
CA ILE A 16 -5.87 1.28 -56.49
C ILE A 16 -4.70 0.66 -55.72
N ARG A 17 -3.61 0.28 -56.41
CA ARG A 17 -2.42 -0.30 -55.77
C ARG A 17 -1.59 0.73 -55.00
N ALA A 18 -1.62 2.00 -55.41
CA ALA A 18 -0.93 3.09 -54.70
C ALA A 18 -1.64 3.49 -53.39
N THR A 19 -2.96 3.31 -53.31
CA THR A 19 -3.77 3.68 -52.12
C THR A 19 -3.88 2.57 -51.07
N THR A 20 -3.56 1.33 -51.41
CA THR A 20 -3.53 0.18 -50.49
C THR A 20 -2.12 -0.17 -50.03
N SER A 21 -1.31 0.82 -49.63
CA SER A 21 -0.13 0.55 -48.81
C SER A 21 -0.60 0.14 -47.41
N VAL A 22 -0.83 -1.17 -47.23
CA VAL A 22 -0.94 -1.78 -45.92
C VAL A 22 0.44 -1.58 -45.28
N HIS A 23 0.59 -0.53 -44.48
CA HIS A 23 1.74 -0.41 -43.59
C HIS A 23 1.81 -1.71 -42.79
N PRO A 24 2.93 -2.48 -42.84
CA PRO A 24 3.08 -3.61 -41.96
C PRO A 24 2.92 -3.06 -40.55
N ALA A 25 1.91 -3.57 -39.84
CA ALA A 25 1.68 -3.26 -38.44
C ALA A 25 3.03 -3.33 -37.75
N SER A 26 3.52 -2.17 -37.30
CA SER A 26 4.74 -2.05 -36.54
C SER A 26 4.66 -3.07 -35.42
N THR A 27 5.40 -4.17 -35.54
CA THR A 27 5.62 -5.12 -34.48
C THR A 27 6.53 -4.42 -33.48
N ALA A 28 5.99 -3.40 -32.81
CA ALA A 28 6.61 -2.83 -31.63
C ALA A 28 6.75 -4.00 -30.66
N SER A 29 7.99 -4.48 -30.52
CA SER A 29 8.32 -5.51 -29.54
C SER A 29 7.77 -5.05 -28.21
N ALA A 30 6.88 -5.85 -27.61
CA ALA A 30 6.36 -5.55 -26.28
C ALA A 30 7.57 -5.29 -25.37
N PRO A 31 7.58 -4.18 -24.60
CA PRO A 31 8.70 -3.87 -23.73
C PRO A 31 9.00 -5.08 -22.84
N VAL A 32 10.28 -5.50 -22.80
CA VAL A 32 10.73 -6.59 -21.94
C VAL A 32 10.40 -6.21 -20.51
N ARG A 33 9.48 -6.97 -19.89
CA ARG A 33 9.00 -6.70 -18.53
C ARG A 33 10.15 -6.93 -17.55
N GLY A 34 10.59 -5.88 -16.87
CA GLY A 34 11.55 -6.01 -15.79
C GLY A 34 10.91 -6.64 -14.55
N PRO A 35 11.67 -7.32 -13.69
CA PRO A 35 11.15 -7.87 -12.43
C PRO A 35 10.54 -6.77 -11.54
N LEU A 36 11.10 -5.56 -11.57
CA LEU A 36 10.61 -4.44 -10.78
C LEU A 36 9.27 -3.86 -11.28
N ASP A 37 8.92 -4.07 -12.55
CA ASP A 37 7.63 -3.65 -13.10
C ASP A 37 6.52 -4.60 -12.66
N LEU A 38 6.83 -5.91 -12.59
CA LEU A 38 5.90 -6.92 -12.04
C LEU A 38 5.60 -6.64 -10.56
N ILE A 39 6.61 -6.28 -9.78
CA ILE A 39 6.44 -5.92 -8.36
C ILE A 39 5.59 -4.66 -8.22
N ALA A 40 5.85 -3.63 -9.03
CA ALA A 40 5.07 -2.40 -9.01
C ALA A 40 3.60 -2.64 -9.39
N GLU A 41 3.33 -3.52 -10.36
CA GLU A 41 1.95 -3.91 -10.73
C GLU A 41 1.22 -4.68 -9.64
N GLN A 42 1.93 -5.57 -8.94
CA GLN A 42 1.37 -6.37 -7.85
C GLN A 42 1.42 -5.65 -6.50
N TRP A 43 1.88 -4.39 -6.47
CA TRP A 43 2.08 -3.64 -5.24
C TRP A 43 0.85 -3.58 -4.32
N PRO A 44 -0.39 -3.34 -4.80
CA PRO A 44 -1.57 -3.37 -3.92
C PRO A 44 -1.75 -4.69 -3.15
N VAL A 45 -1.43 -5.82 -3.77
CA VAL A 45 -1.49 -7.14 -3.14
C VAL A 45 -0.39 -7.28 -2.10
N LEU A 46 0.83 -6.87 -2.43
CA LEU A 46 1.97 -6.89 -1.50
C LEU A 46 1.74 -5.97 -0.30
N ALA A 47 1.19 -4.79 -0.52
CA ALA A 47 0.83 -3.84 0.53
C ALA A 47 -0.26 -4.41 1.45
N PHE A 48 -1.31 -5.04 0.89
CA PHE A 48 -2.33 -5.72 1.69
C PHE A 48 -1.74 -6.86 2.52
N ALA A 49 -0.90 -7.70 1.90
CA ALA A 49 -0.22 -8.79 2.60
C ALA A 49 0.68 -8.26 3.73
N ALA A 50 1.43 -7.17 3.49
CA ALA A 50 2.24 -6.53 4.51
C ALA A 50 1.40 -6.03 5.69
N CYS A 51 0.27 -5.35 5.43
CA CYS A 51 -0.67 -4.95 6.49
C CYS A 51 -1.18 -6.16 7.29
N ALA A 52 -1.56 -7.24 6.60
CA ALA A 52 -2.03 -8.46 7.25
C ALA A 52 -0.96 -9.12 8.11
N VAL A 53 0.29 -9.17 7.65
CA VAL A 53 1.44 -9.69 8.41
C VAL A 53 1.72 -8.82 9.63
N MET A 54 1.72 -7.49 9.49
CA MET A 54 1.96 -6.58 10.61
C MET A 54 0.86 -6.66 11.68
N LEU A 55 -0.41 -6.72 11.26
CA LEU A 55 -1.54 -6.94 12.16
C LEU A 55 -1.47 -8.33 12.81
N GLY A 56 -1.17 -9.37 12.04
CA GLY A 56 -1.00 -10.73 12.55
C GLY A 56 0.11 -10.83 13.59
N ALA A 57 1.27 -10.23 13.33
CA ALA A 57 2.37 -10.14 14.29
C ALA A 57 1.93 -9.41 15.56
N ALA A 58 1.24 -8.28 15.44
CA ALA A 58 0.77 -7.52 16.59
C ALA A 58 -0.21 -8.32 17.49
N HIS A 59 -1.14 -9.08 16.89
CA HIS A 59 -2.04 -9.96 17.64
C HIS A 59 -1.32 -11.19 18.20
N ALA A 60 -0.30 -11.70 17.50
CA ALA A 60 0.52 -12.81 17.99
C ALA A 60 1.32 -12.39 19.24
N PHE A 61 1.91 -11.19 19.27
CA PHE A 61 2.60 -10.69 20.47
C PHE A 61 1.65 -10.44 21.65
N GLU A 62 0.40 -10.07 21.38
CA GLU A 62 -0.61 -9.92 22.42
C GLU A 62 -1.07 -11.27 22.98
N THR A 63 -1.37 -12.24 22.11
CA THR A 63 -1.91 -13.55 22.51
C THR A 63 -0.86 -14.52 23.01
N PHE A 64 0.23 -14.69 22.26
CA PHE A 64 1.33 -15.61 22.61
C PHE A 64 2.38 -14.93 23.49
N GLY A 65 2.69 -13.66 23.23
CA GLY A 65 3.66 -12.89 24.02
C GLY A 65 3.08 -12.35 25.34
N LYS A 66 1.75 -12.39 25.52
CA LYS A 66 1.04 -11.79 26.67
C LYS A 66 1.42 -10.32 26.90
N LEU A 67 1.78 -9.60 25.83
CA LEU A 67 2.17 -8.20 25.88
C LEU A 67 0.93 -7.32 25.65
N ALA A 68 0.47 -6.65 26.71
CA ALA A 68 -0.68 -5.76 26.61
C ALA A 68 -0.38 -4.56 25.70
N PRO A 69 -1.26 -4.22 24.74
CA PRO A 69 -1.03 -3.08 23.85
C PRO A 69 -1.24 -1.76 24.59
N CYS A 70 -0.33 -0.81 24.41
CA CYS A 70 -0.53 0.57 24.84
C CYS A 70 -1.41 1.34 23.82
N LEU A 71 -1.80 2.56 24.18
CA LEU A 71 -2.62 3.42 23.30
C LEU A 71 -1.94 3.66 21.93
N LEU A 72 -0.62 3.90 21.91
CA LEU A 72 0.11 4.13 20.66
C LEU A 72 0.21 2.86 19.81
N CYS A 73 0.35 1.68 20.43
CA CYS A 73 0.27 0.40 19.72
C CYS A 73 -1.08 0.23 19.03
N LEU A 74 -2.18 0.56 19.71
CA LEU A 74 -3.52 0.51 19.12
C LEU A 74 -3.67 1.51 17.97
N LYS A 75 -3.15 2.73 18.12
CA LYS A 75 -3.13 3.71 17.02
C LYS A 75 -2.37 3.22 15.80
N GLN A 76 -1.23 2.56 15.98
CA GLN A 76 -0.49 1.97 14.87
C GLN A 76 -1.29 0.86 14.17
N ARG A 77 -2.03 0.04 14.93
CA ARG A 77 -2.93 -0.98 14.34
C ARG A 77 -4.08 -0.36 13.54
N GLU A 78 -4.69 0.72 14.04
CA GLU A 78 -5.73 1.45 13.29
C GLU A 78 -5.21 1.91 11.93
N VAL A 79 -3.97 2.43 11.85
CA VAL A 79 -3.36 2.84 10.58
C VAL A 79 -3.24 1.67 9.61
N TYR A 80 -2.84 0.48 10.08
CA TYR A 80 -2.77 -0.71 9.24
C TYR A 80 -4.14 -1.24 8.80
N TRP A 81 -5.17 -1.13 9.64
CA TRP A 81 -6.55 -1.47 9.23
C TRP A 81 -7.06 -0.56 8.12
N VAL A 82 -6.87 0.76 8.27
CA VAL A 82 -7.29 1.74 7.27
C VAL A 82 -6.47 1.55 5.98
N THR A 83 -5.15 1.51 6.07
CA THR A 83 -4.26 1.36 4.91
C THR A 83 -4.46 0.01 4.22
N GLY A 84 -4.66 -1.07 4.98
CA GLY A 84 -5.01 -2.39 4.46
C GLY A 84 -6.35 -2.40 3.72
N THR A 85 -7.35 -1.67 4.22
CA THR A 85 -8.63 -1.51 3.52
C THR A 85 -8.46 -0.76 2.20
N VAL A 86 -7.66 0.31 2.17
CA VAL A 86 -7.29 1.01 0.93
C VAL A 86 -6.58 0.07 -0.05
N ALA A 87 -5.69 -0.80 0.46
CA ALA A 87 -4.98 -1.76 -0.38
C ALA A 87 -5.94 -2.80 -0.99
N LEU A 88 -6.90 -3.28 -0.19
CA LEU A 88 -7.95 -4.18 -0.67
C LEU A 88 -8.82 -3.51 -1.74
N VAL A 89 -9.21 -2.26 -1.53
CA VAL A 89 -9.94 -1.46 -2.53
C VAL A 89 -9.10 -1.29 -3.80
N ALA A 90 -7.79 -1.06 -3.69
CA ALA A 90 -6.88 -0.98 -4.83
C ALA A 90 -6.78 -2.30 -5.62
N VAL A 91 -6.78 -3.44 -4.92
CA VAL A 91 -6.83 -4.76 -5.55
C VAL A 91 -8.15 -4.96 -6.29
N ALA A 92 -9.29 -4.64 -5.66
CA ALA A 92 -10.61 -4.75 -6.27
C ALA A 92 -10.76 -3.80 -7.47
N ALA A 93 -10.30 -2.55 -7.34
CA ALA A 93 -10.31 -1.54 -8.39
C ALA A 93 -9.45 -1.95 -9.60
N SER A 94 -8.47 -2.84 -9.42
CA SER A 94 -7.70 -3.35 -10.54
C SER A 94 -8.53 -4.29 -11.46
N ARG A 95 -9.69 -4.79 -11.00
CA ARG A 95 -10.57 -5.71 -11.74
C ARG A 95 -11.73 -5.02 -12.47
N THR A 96 -11.81 -3.69 -12.42
CA THR A 96 -12.85 -2.89 -13.09
C THR A 96 -12.26 -2.15 -14.31
N PRO A 97 -13.10 -1.75 -15.29
CA PRO A 97 -12.69 -0.89 -16.42
C PRO A 97 -11.98 0.41 -16.01
N TRP A 98 -12.16 0.88 -14.78
CA TRP A 98 -11.48 2.09 -14.26
C TRP A 98 -10.09 1.84 -13.66
N ALA A 99 -9.53 0.63 -13.81
CA ALA A 99 -8.27 0.23 -13.20
C ALA A 99 -7.14 1.23 -13.45
N ASP A 100 -6.94 1.67 -14.70
CA ASP A 100 -5.83 2.56 -15.06
C ASP A 100 -5.93 3.94 -14.40
N ARG A 101 -7.16 4.46 -14.29
CA ARG A 101 -7.44 5.76 -13.68
C ARG A 101 -7.38 5.70 -12.15
N ALA A 102 -7.84 4.61 -11.55
CA ALA A 102 -7.91 4.43 -10.11
C ALA A 102 -6.57 3.97 -9.50
N ARG A 103 -5.70 3.31 -10.26
CA ARG A 103 -4.44 2.72 -9.76
C ARG A 103 -3.53 3.76 -9.11
N ARG A 104 -3.17 4.83 -9.82
CA ARG A 104 -2.25 5.87 -9.31
C ARG A 104 -2.75 6.53 -8.02
N PRO A 105 -3.98 7.08 -7.94
CA PRO A 105 -4.45 7.72 -6.71
C PRO A 105 -4.53 6.75 -5.54
N LEU A 106 -4.94 5.49 -5.76
CA LEU A 106 -5.02 4.50 -4.69
C LEU A 106 -3.63 4.10 -4.16
N ILE A 107 -2.62 3.95 -5.04
CA ILE A 107 -1.25 3.67 -4.59
C ILE A 107 -0.65 4.88 -3.85
N LEU A 108 -0.96 6.12 -4.27
CA LEU A 108 -0.55 7.32 -3.52
C LEU A 108 -1.20 7.37 -2.13
N LEU A 109 -2.48 6.99 -2.01
CA LEU A 109 -3.14 6.88 -0.71
C LEU A 109 -2.46 5.84 0.18
N LEU A 110 -1.98 4.72 -0.38
CA LEU A 110 -1.16 3.75 0.37
C LEU A 110 0.15 4.37 0.85
N ALA A 111 0.86 5.11 -0.01
CA ALA A 111 2.10 5.77 0.36
C ALA A 111 1.87 6.76 1.52
N ILE A 112 0.80 7.56 1.47
CA ILE A 112 0.42 8.49 2.54
C ILE A 112 0.06 7.74 3.82
N GLY A 113 -0.73 6.65 3.72
CA GLY A 113 -1.12 5.84 4.88
C GLY A 113 0.08 5.23 5.60
N PHE A 114 1.01 4.63 4.85
CA PHE A 114 2.25 4.09 5.42
C PHE A 114 3.18 5.17 5.96
N LEU A 115 3.26 6.33 5.29
CA LEU A 115 4.06 7.46 5.79
C LEU A 115 3.50 8.00 7.10
N PHE A 116 2.18 8.11 7.22
CA PHE A 116 1.52 8.46 8.48
C PHE A 116 1.80 7.41 9.56
N GLY A 117 1.73 6.12 9.22
CA GLY A 117 2.11 5.02 10.12
C GLY A 117 3.56 5.12 10.60
N ALA A 118 4.48 5.45 9.70
CA ALA A 118 5.89 5.67 10.03
C ALA A 118 6.06 6.86 10.98
N GLY A 119 5.32 7.96 10.78
CA GLY A 119 5.32 9.11 11.68
C GLY A 119 4.84 8.76 13.08
N VAL A 120 3.71 8.05 13.20
CA VAL A 120 3.16 7.61 14.50
C VAL A 120 4.10 6.61 15.19
N ALA A 121 4.70 5.68 14.44
CA ALA A 121 5.65 4.72 14.97
C ALA A 121 6.97 5.38 15.40
N THR A 122 7.45 6.36 14.65
CA THR A 122 8.63 7.16 15.03
C THR A 122 8.35 7.94 16.31
N TYR A 123 7.17 8.58 16.42
CA TYR A 123 6.74 9.23 17.66
C TYR A 123 6.74 8.26 18.85
N HIS A 124 6.25 7.05 18.67
CA HIS A 124 6.27 6.04 19.73
C HIS A 124 7.70 5.64 20.11
N ALA A 125 8.55 5.33 19.14
CA ALA A 125 9.94 4.93 19.39
C ALA A 125 10.76 6.05 20.06
N GLY A 126 10.57 7.30 19.65
CA GLY A 126 11.26 8.42 20.31
C GLY A 126 10.73 8.71 21.71
N ALA A 127 9.48 8.39 22.03
CA ALA A 127 8.97 8.45 23.39
C ALA A 127 9.62 7.38 24.29
N GLU A 128 9.84 6.17 23.75
CA GLU A 128 10.59 5.12 24.43
C GLU A 128 12.07 5.49 24.63
N TRP A 129 12.69 6.15 23.65
CA TRP A 129 14.06 6.69 23.75
C TRP A 129 14.17 7.98 24.56
N LYS A 130 13.07 8.50 25.10
CA LYS A 130 13.01 9.73 25.90
C LYS A 130 13.44 10.99 25.15
N TRP A 131 13.30 11.00 23.82
CA TRP A 131 13.49 12.21 23.01
C TRP A 131 12.37 13.23 23.25
N TRP A 132 11.16 12.75 23.57
CA TRP A 132 9.99 13.56 23.92
C TRP A 132 9.08 12.79 24.87
N PRO A 133 8.19 13.49 25.61
CA PRO A 133 7.19 12.81 26.43
C PRO A 133 6.14 12.10 25.57
N GLY A 134 5.66 10.95 26.05
CA GLY A 134 4.46 10.33 25.49
C GLY A 134 3.21 11.15 25.77
N PRO A 135 2.08 10.79 25.13
CA PRO A 135 0.83 11.51 25.34
C PRO A 135 0.37 11.37 26.80
N ALA A 136 -0.21 12.43 27.35
CA ALA A 136 -0.75 12.45 28.72
C ALA A 136 -1.76 11.30 28.98
N ALA A 137 -2.46 10.84 27.93
CA ALA A 137 -3.37 9.71 28.00
C ALA A 137 -2.68 8.36 28.31
N CYS A 138 -1.37 8.24 28.09
CA CYS A 138 -0.57 7.06 28.44
C CYS A 138 0.17 7.20 29.80
N ALA A 139 0.06 8.34 30.48
CA ALA A 139 0.87 8.64 31.66
C ALA A 139 0.48 7.84 32.92
N ALA A 140 -0.74 7.29 32.95
CA ALA A 140 -1.26 6.58 34.12
C ALA A 140 -0.66 5.17 34.35
N GLY A 141 0.00 4.59 33.34
CA GLY A 141 0.91 3.44 33.51
C GLY A 141 0.34 2.19 34.19
N GLY A 142 -0.93 1.85 33.94
CA GLY A 142 -1.59 0.66 34.52
C GLY A 142 -1.82 -0.45 33.49
N ALA A 143 -1.84 -1.71 33.92
CA ALA A 143 -2.32 -2.80 33.06
C ALA A 143 -3.85 -2.85 33.12
N ALA A 144 -4.53 -2.76 31.96
CA ALA A 144 -5.98 -2.87 31.89
C ALA A 144 -6.41 -4.33 32.14
N SER A 145 -7.27 -4.53 33.15
CA SER A 145 -7.85 -5.82 33.55
C SER A 145 -9.32 -5.94 33.13
N ALA A 146 -9.88 -7.15 33.14
CA ALA A 146 -11.31 -7.37 32.85
C ALA A 146 -12.24 -6.61 33.82
N SER A 147 -11.81 -6.45 35.08
CA SER A 147 -12.48 -5.60 36.08
C SER A 147 -12.48 -4.12 35.69
N ASP A 148 -11.44 -3.66 35.01
CA ASP A 148 -11.35 -2.29 34.55
C ASP A 148 -12.35 -2.02 33.42
N LEU A 149 -12.67 -3.00 32.57
CA LEU A 149 -13.70 -2.89 31.54
C LEU A 149 -15.10 -2.69 32.14
N VAL A 150 -15.40 -3.41 33.23
CA VAL A 150 -16.63 -3.23 34.02
C VAL A 150 -16.64 -1.88 34.72
N ALA A 151 -15.49 -1.43 35.23
CA ALA A 151 -15.34 -0.10 35.82
C ALA A 151 -15.53 1.00 34.76
N MET A 152 -15.07 0.81 33.53
CA MET A 152 -15.26 1.71 32.40
C MET A 152 -16.72 1.84 31.99
N LEU A 153 -17.46 0.73 31.93
CA LEU A 153 -18.90 0.74 31.72
C LEU A 153 -19.65 1.48 32.83
N LYS A 154 -19.08 1.51 34.04
CA LYS A 154 -19.58 2.25 35.20
C LYS A 154 -19.02 3.68 35.32
N GLY A 155 -18.27 4.15 34.32
CA GLY A 155 -17.76 5.53 34.24
C GLY A 155 -16.36 5.78 34.79
N ALA A 156 -15.62 4.73 35.19
CA ALA A 156 -14.24 4.86 35.66
C ALA A 156 -13.24 4.99 34.48
N LYS A 157 -12.17 5.77 34.68
CA LYS A 157 -11.07 5.87 33.72
C LYS A 157 -10.04 4.79 34.02
N ILE A 158 -9.85 3.83 33.12
CA ILE A 158 -8.83 2.78 33.24
C ILE A 158 -7.44 3.38 32.98
N ALA A 159 -6.45 2.99 33.78
CA ALA A 159 -5.06 3.28 33.48
C ALA A 159 -4.57 2.34 32.36
N ALA A 160 -4.34 2.89 31.17
CA ALA A 160 -3.75 2.15 30.05
C ALA A 160 -2.23 1.91 30.26
N PRO A 161 -1.64 0.87 29.63
CA PRO A 161 -0.20 0.61 29.72
C PRO A 161 0.60 1.81 29.23
N SER A 162 1.72 2.10 29.90
CA SER A 162 2.56 3.25 29.56
C SER A 162 3.16 3.11 28.15
N CYS A 163 3.05 4.17 27.34
CA CYS A 163 3.58 4.22 25.97
C CYS A 163 5.10 4.50 25.92
N ASP A 164 5.72 4.83 27.06
CA ASP A 164 7.13 5.28 27.08
C ASP A 164 8.08 4.20 27.61
N LYS A 165 7.60 2.96 27.73
CA LYS A 165 8.34 1.79 28.19
C LYS A 165 8.34 0.76 27.07
N ALA A 166 9.51 0.52 26.49
CA ALA A 166 9.67 -0.55 25.51
C ALA A 166 9.45 -1.91 26.20
N VAL A 167 8.38 -2.59 25.83
CA VAL A 167 8.02 -3.91 26.38
C VAL A 167 8.85 -5.03 25.75
N TRP A 168 9.33 -4.80 24.53
CA TRP A 168 10.17 -5.72 23.79
C TRP A 168 11.16 -4.96 22.92
N VAL A 169 12.39 -5.47 22.86
CA VAL A 169 13.50 -4.92 22.07
C VAL A 169 14.20 -6.04 21.33
N PHE A 170 14.49 -5.81 20.05
CA PHE A 170 15.21 -6.74 19.18
C PHE A 170 16.19 -5.99 18.30
N LEU A 171 17.44 -6.45 18.28
CA LEU A 171 18.55 -5.81 17.56
C LEU A 171 18.68 -4.30 17.87
N GLY A 172 18.40 -3.91 19.12
CA GLY A 172 18.50 -2.52 19.59
C GLY A 172 17.29 -1.63 19.27
N LEU A 173 16.30 -2.12 18.53
CA LEU A 173 15.05 -1.40 18.26
C LEU A 173 13.89 -2.03 19.02
N SER A 174 13.00 -1.20 19.55
CA SER A 174 11.74 -1.65 20.11
C SER A 174 10.78 -2.14 19.02
N MET A 175 9.65 -2.72 19.43
CA MET A 175 8.54 -3.00 18.50
C MET A 175 8.09 -1.75 17.73
N ALA A 176 8.03 -0.60 18.41
CA ALA A 176 7.69 0.67 17.79
C ALA A 176 8.76 1.09 16.77
N GLY A 177 10.05 0.93 17.10
CA GLY A 177 11.16 1.23 16.21
C GLY A 177 11.15 0.37 14.94
N TRP A 178 10.94 -0.95 15.09
CA TRP A 178 10.77 -1.84 13.93
C TRP A 178 9.58 -1.47 13.08
N ASN A 179 8.45 -1.12 13.71
CA ASN A 179 7.28 -0.67 12.97
C ASN A 179 7.54 0.63 12.19
N ALA A 180 8.32 1.56 12.74
CA ALA A 180 8.71 2.79 12.04
C ALA A 180 9.52 2.49 10.78
N VAL A 181 10.53 1.62 10.89
CA VAL A 181 11.38 1.20 9.76
C VAL A 181 10.55 0.51 8.67
N ILE A 182 9.71 -0.45 9.05
CA ILE A 182 8.88 -1.20 8.10
C ILE A 182 7.88 -0.27 7.41
N SER A 183 7.17 0.57 8.17
CA SER A 183 6.20 1.53 7.63
C SER A 183 6.86 2.49 6.64
N LEU A 184 8.06 2.98 6.96
CA LEU A 184 8.81 3.87 6.07
C LEU A 184 9.22 3.15 4.78
N GLY A 185 9.71 1.91 4.88
CA GLY A 185 10.02 1.08 3.72
C GLY A 185 8.82 0.86 2.81
N LEU A 186 7.65 0.56 3.39
CA LEU A 186 6.39 0.40 2.66
C LEU A 186 5.92 1.71 2.03
N ALA A 187 6.12 2.86 2.69
CA ALA A 187 5.81 4.17 2.14
C ALA A 187 6.65 4.48 0.90
N ILE A 188 7.98 4.26 0.99
CA ILE A 188 8.92 4.46 -0.13
C ILE A 188 8.57 3.54 -1.29
N ALA A 189 8.35 2.25 -1.02
CA ALA A 189 7.99 1.29 -2.05
C ALA A 189 6.64 1.61 -2.71
N SER A 190 5.67 2.13 -1.94
CA SER A 190 4.39 2.61 -2.49
C SER A 190 4.57 3.84 -3.37
N ALA A 191 5.36 4.82 -2.93
CA ALA A 191 5.66 6.00 -3.73
C ALA A 191 6.34 5.60 -5.05
N PHE A 192 7.32 4.69 -4.97
CA PHE A 192 8.01 4.18 -6.16
C PHE A 192 7.07 3.42 -7.11
N ALA A 193 6.17 2.58 -6.59
CA ALA A 193 5.16 1.91 -7.38
C ALA A 193 4.16 2.87 -8.04
N ALA A 194 3.86 4.01 -7.40
CA ALA A 194 2.98 5.06 -7.95
C ALA A 194 3.63 5.80 -9.12
N LEU A 195 4.95 6.01 -9.06
CA LEU A 195 5.72 6.71 -10.10
C LEU A 195 5.90 5.88 -11.37
N ARG A 196 5.72 4.55 -11.30
CA ARG A 196 5.80 3.68 -12.47
C ARG A 196 4.49 3.62 -13.26
N ALA A 197 4.63 3.68 -14.58
CA ALA A 197 3.52 3.49 -15.49
C ALA A 197 3.03 2.03 -15.44
N PRO A 198 1.70 1.79 -15.50
CA PRO A 198 1.19 0.45 -15.69
C PRO A 198 1.68 -0.12 -17.03
N VAL A 199 2.02 -1.39 -17.04
CA VAL A 199 2.69 -2.12 -18.13
C VAL A 199 1.75 -2.37 -19.31
N SER A 200 0.42 -2.34 -19.10
CA SER A 200 -0.58 -2.40 -20.16
C SER A 200 -1.92 -1.84 -19.65
N PRO A 201 -2.65 -1.04 -20.45
CA PRO A 201 -4.07 -0.81 -20.17
C PRO A 201 -4.77 -2.16 -20.15
N ARG A 202 -5.41 -2.52 -19.04
CA ARG A 202 -6.30 -3.69 -19.06
C ARG A 202 -7.46 -3.33 -19.98
N ALA A 203 -7.57 -4.02 -21.11
CA ALA A 203 -8.68 -3.84 -22.04
C ALA A 203 -10.00 -3.89 -21.25
N ALA A 204 -10.74 -2.78 -21.34
CA ALA A 204 -12.05 -2.59 -20.72
C ALA A 204 -13.08 -3.56 -21.29
#